data_AF-A0A3N2BA21-F1
#
_entry.id   AF-A0A3N2BA21-F1
#
_cell.length_a   1.000
_cell.length_b   1.000
_cell.length_c   1.000
_cell.angle_alpha   90.00
_cell.angle_beta   90.00
_cell.angle_gamma   90.00
#
_symmetry.space_group_name_H-M   'P 1'
#
loop_
_entity.id
_entity.type
_entity.pdbx_description
1 polymer ?
#
loop_
_entity_poly.entity_id
_entity_poly.type
_entity_poly.pdbx_seq_one_letter_code
_entity_poly.pdbx_strand_id
1 'polypeptide(L)'
;MRHAPSRKIPVTPLAVGAVLTLALAACGGEPEPPEQEPTPEETASPSTPEPTDEDEPDPEATGEEPTTEPTEEDAGDDLLEADEEPRSLQDTTELPPGGTSRAADADLPGDLTPMYFSEPGLADVVFVEHDDVLHVRALPGAEEEIVGEYPPVWRPMLSGREVIFDGGWWAEVELADGYGWVGVSYLAYVPQAAEGNTEDYSDVPPAENPDALAESVGVRTLEAYAENPLPEPRWTIAGIWATDHESHDTRSYIVDVTGPGDDSVGGQRLNLTVADEGEGWSVTGVSTQPICLRGLSEDDLCL
;
A
#
# COMPACT_ATOMS: atom_id res chain seq x y z
N MET A 1 6.95 20.56 31.53
CA MET A 1 7.09 19.21 30.95
C MET A 1 7.30 18.23 32.09
N ARG A 2 6.29 17.41 32.43
CA ARG A 2 6.34 16.42 33.51
C ARG A 2 6.55 15.06 32.85
N HIS A 3 7.68 14.41 33.10
CA HIS A 3 7.93 13.05 32.64
C HIS A 3 6.98 12.07 33.33
N ALA A 4 6.24 11.30 32.53
CA ALA A 4 5.47 10.17 33.00
C ALA A 4 6.44 9.01 33.38
N PRO A 5 6.20 8.30 34.49
CA PRO A 5 7.06 7.20 34.92
C PRO A 5 6.82 5.94 34.09
N SER A 6 7.91 5.39 33.54
CA SER A 6 7.99 4.08 32.87
C SER A 6 7.54 2.96 33.82
N ARG A 7 6.42 2.31 33.50
CA ARG A 7 5.98 1.07 34.15
C ARG A 7 6.76 -0.10 33.59
N LYS A 8 7.60 -0.71 34.42
CA LYS A 8 8.27 -1.98 34.11
C LYS A 8 7.27 -3.13 34.26
N ILE A 9 6.98 -3.83 33.18
CA ILE A 9 6.20 -5.07 33.18
C ILE A 9 7.11 -6.20 33.69
N PRO A 10 6.71 -6.98 34.72
CA PRO A 10 7.48 -8.13 35.18
C PRO A 10 7.39 -9.27 34.17
N VAL A 11 8.51 -9.58 33.52
CA VAL A 11 8.66 -10.78 32.68
C VAL A 11 8.64 -12.00 33.58
N THR A 12 7.62 -12.84 33.43
CA THR A 12 7.53 -14.14 34.10
C THR A 12 8.12 -15.19 33.15
N PRO A 13 9.16 -15.96 33.55
CA PRO A 13 9.74 -16.97 32.68
C PRO A 13 8.79 -18.18 32.56
N LEU A 14 8.30 -18.42 31.35
CA LEU A 14 7.53 -19.59 30.97
C LEU A 14 8.52 -20.72 30.66
N ALA A 15 8.61 -21.71 31.57
CA ALA A 15 9.40 -22.91 31.35
C ALA A 15 8.67 -23.83 30.37
N VAL A 16 9.10 -23.84 29.10
CA VAL A 16 8.63 -24.80 28.09
C VAL A 16 9.49 -26.07 28.21
N GLY A 17 8.89 -27.14 28.71
CA GLY A 17 9.48 -28.47 28.72
C GLY A 17 9.37 -29.11 27.33
N ALA A 18 10.52 -29.35 26.70
CA ALA A 18 10.64 -30.12 25.47
C ALA A 18 10.48 -31.62 25.77
N VAL A 19 9.50 -32.28 25.15
CA VAL A 19 9.47 -33.75 25.02
C VAL A 19 9.70 -34.07 23.54
N LEU A 20 10.93 -34.46 23.25
CA LEU A 20 11.37 -35.01 21.97
C LEU A 20 10.98 -36.50 21.93
N THR A 21 10.05 -36.88 21.07
CA THR A 21 9.87 -38.28 20.65
C THR A 21 10.18 -38.41 19.17
N LEU A 22 11.42 -38.82 18.87
CA LEU A 22 11.82 -39.32 17.55
C LEU A 22 11.13 -40.67 17.29
N ALA A 23 10.30 -40.73 16.26
CA ALA A 23 9.92 -41.99 15.63
C ALA A 23 10.48 -41.99 14.20
N LEU A 24 11.58 -42.72 14.03
CA LEU A 24 12.15 -43.08 12.73
C LEU A 24 11.28 -44.17 12.10
N ALA A 25 10.54 -43.84 11.04
CA ALA A 25 9.96 -44.82 10.14
C ALA A 25 10.68 -44.71 8.79
N ALA A 26 11.56 -45.68 8.55
CA ALA A 26 12.21 -45.93 7.28
C ALA A 26 11.32 -46.83 6.40
N CYS A 27 10.96 -46.34 5.22
CA CYS A 27 10.52 -47.10 4.04
C CYS A 27 10.84 -46.17 2.86
N GLY A 28 11.65 -46.52 1.87
CA GLY A 28 11.69 -47.77 1.13
C GLY A 28 11.44 -47.38 -0.32
N GLY A 29 12.49 -46.91 -1.00
CA GLY A 29 12.41 -46.39 -2.36
C GLY A 29 12.30 -47.53 -3.39
N GLU A 30 11.28 -47.45 -4.22
CA GLU A 30 11.18 -48.16 -5.50
C GLU A 30 11.74 -47.24 -6.59
N PRO A 31 12.66 -47.71 -7.45
CA PRO A 31 13.19 -46.91 -8.55
C PRO A 31 12.14 -46.79 -9.66
N GLU A 32 11.71 -45.56 -9.95
CA GLU A 32 10.87 -45.25 -11.11
C GLU A 32 11.64 -45.48 -12.42
N PRO A 33 10.98 -46.07 -13.45
CA PRO A 33 11.56 -46.24 -14.78
C PRO A 33 11.73 -44.88 -15.47
N PRO A 34 12.69 -44.75 -16.42
CA PRO A 34 12.93 -43.49 -17.11
C PRO A 34 11.70 -43.06 -17.92
N GLU A 35 11.21 -41.86 -17.63
CA GLU A 35 10.17 -41.19 -18.40
C GLU A 35 10.62 -40.97 -19.85
N GLN A 36 9.73 -41.31 -20.78
CA GLN A 36 9.92 -41.14 -22.21
C GLN A 36 9.80 -39.66 -22.57
N GLU A 37 10.77 -39.16 -23.33
CA GLU A 37 10.74 -37.81 -23.91
C GLU A 37 9.48 -37.64 -24.78
N PRO A 38 8.63 -36.62 -24.55
CA PRO A 38 7.51 -36.36 -25.44
C PRO A 38 8.03 -35.80 -26.78
N THR A 39 7.65 -36.51 -27.84
CA THR A 39 7.72 -36.06 -29.24
C THR A 39 7.08 -34.68 -29.39
N PRO A 40 7.72 -33.70 -30.07
CA PRO A 40 7.07 -32.43 -30.35
C PRO A 40 5.95 -32.63 -31.39
N GLU A 41 4.70 -32.42 -30.98
CA GLU A 41 3.57 -32.30 -31.91
C GLU A 41 3.60 -30.93 -32.60
N GLU A 42 3.76 -30.99 -33.92
CA GLU A 42 3.70 -29.89 -34.86
C GLU A 42 2.27 -29.31 -34.86
N THR A 43 2.03 -28.27 -34.05
CA THR A 43 0.73 -27.59 -33.99
C THR A 43 0.61 -26.60 -35.14
N ALA A 44 -0.32 -26.87 -36.04
CA ALA A 44 -0.67 -26.06 -37.19
C ALA A 44 -1.21 -24.67 -36.78
N SER A 45 -0.77 -23.64 -37.52
CA SER A 45 -1.22 -22.25 -37.40
C SER A 45 -2.74 -22.10 -37.57
N PRO A 46 -3.45 -21.38 -36.69
CA PRO A 46 -4.80 -20.93 -36.97
C PRO A 46 -4.79 -19.70 -37.90
N SER A 47 -5.61 -19.78 -38.94
CA SER A 47 -5.84 -18.72 -39.92
C SER A 47 -6.54 -17.50 -39.30
N THR A 48 -6.02 -16.32 -39.63
CA THR A 48 -6.61 -15.00 -39.42
C THR A 48 -7.98 -14.86 -40.12
N PRO A 49 -9.06 -14.48 -39.43
CA PRO A 49 -10.27 -13.97 -40.08
C PRO A 49 -10.11 -12.50 -40.48
N GLU A 50 -10.61 -12.19 -41.69
CA GLU A 50 -10.70 -10.85 -42.30
C GLU A 50 -11.61 -9.91 -41.49
N PRO A 51 -11.32 -8.59 -41.47
CA PRO A 51 -12.22 -7.61 -40.88
C PRO A 51 -13.44 -7.37 -41.79
N THR A 52 -14.62 -7.40 -41.19
CA THR A 52 -15.87 -6.98 -41.84
C THR A 52 -16.08 -5.49 -41.54
N ASP A 53 -15.91 -4.67 -42.58
CA ASP A 53 -16.52 -3.35 -42.69
C ASP A 53 -18.05 -3.50 -42.67
N GLU A 54 -18.75 -2.70 -41.87
CA GLU A 54 -20.08 -2.09 -42.17
C GLU A 54 -20.68 -1.44 -40.90
N ASP A 55 -20.78 -0.11 -40.94
CA ASP A 55 -22.02 0.69 -40.74
C ASP A 55 -21.77 2.00 -39.96
N GLU A 56 -21.66 3.08 -40.73
CA GLU A 56 -22.01 4.45 -40.30
C GLU A 56 -23.53 4.56 -40.08
N PRO A 57 -23.96 5.30 -39.06
CA PRO A 57 -24.94 6.36 -39.37
C PRO A 57 -24.58 7.74 -38.84
N ASP A 58 -24.79 8.71 -39.74
CA ASP A 58 -24.82 10.17 -39.62
C ASP A 58 -26.14 10.65 -38.92
N PRO A 59 -26.42 11.95 -38.74
CA PRO A 59 -26.52 12.68 -37.48
C PRO A 59 -27.98 13.10 -37.17
N GLU A 60 -28.16 14.09 -36.28
CA GLU A 60 -29.38 14.87 -35.96
C GLU A 60 -30.03 14.56 -34.61
N ALA A 61 -29.79 15.44 -33.62
CA ALA A 61 -30.79 15.82 -32.63
C ALA A 61 -30.49 17.20 -32.04
N THR A 62 -31.09 18.21 -32.65
CA THR A 62 -31.31 19.58 -32.18
C THR A 62 -32.16 19.60 -30.91
N GLY A 63 -31.83 20.39 -29.89
CA GLY A 63 -32.67 20.49 -28.68
C GLY A 63 -32.25 21.56 -27.67
N GLU A 64 -32.61 22.81 -27.98
CA GLU A 64 -33.05 23.94 -27.13
C GLU A 64 -32.49 24.15 -25.70
N GLU A 65 -31.86 25.32 -25.55
CA GLU A 65 -31.50 25.97 -24.29
C GLU A 65 -32.74 26.42 -23.49
N PRO A 66 -32.75 26.29 -22.15
CA PRO A 66 -33.53 27.18 -21.30
C PRO A 66 -32.63 28.21 -20.61
N THR A 67 -32.75 29.45 -21.05
CA THR A 67 -32.31 30.65 -20.34
C THR A 67 -33.03 30.74 -18.99
N THR A 68 -32.28 30.75 -17.89
CA THR A 68 -32.80 31.09 -16.55
C THR A 68 -32.22 32.43 -16.11
N GLU A 69 -33.12 33.35 -15.75
CA GLU A 69 -32.86 34.71 -15.28
C GLU A 69 -32.16 34.70 -13.91
N PRO A 70 -31.26 35.68 -13.62
CA PRO A 70 -30.71 35.83 -12.29
C PRO A 70 -31.70 36.59 -11.40
N THR A 71 -32.06 35.98 -10.26
CA THR A 71 -32.77 36.67 -9.17
C THR A 71 -31.74 37.22 -8.20
N GLU A 72 -31.65 38.55 -8.12
CA GLU A 72 -30.91 39.28 -7.08
C GLU A 72 -31.83 39.52 -5.87
N GLU A 73 -31.54 38.86 -4.75
CA GLU A 73 -32.01 39.12 -3.37
C GLU A 73 -31.20 38.13 -2.50
N ASP A 74 -30.62 38.42 -1.34
CA ASP A 74 -30.77 39.49 -0.37
C ASP A 74 -29.53 39.42 0.56
N ALA A 75 -29.21 40.53 1.18
CA ALA A 75 -28.06 40.72 2.04
C ALA A 75 -28.29 40.14 3.45
N GLY A 76 -27.29 39.39 3.94
CA GLY A 76 -27.02 39.27 5.38
C GLY A 76 -26.86 37.84 5.88
N ASP A 77 -25.63 37.43 6.13
CA ASP A 77 -25.24 36.47 7.17
C ASP A 77 -23.71 36.54 7.28
N ASP A 78 -23.18 37.34 8.19
CA ASP A 78 -22.67 36.88 9.50
C ASP A 78 -21.63 35.75 9.38
N LEU A 79 -20.39 36.18 9.12
CA LEU A 79 -19.14 35.69 9.71
C LEU A 79 -19.20 34.35 10.47
N LEU A 80 -19.08 33.24 9.73
CA LEU A 80 -18.49 32.01 10.25
C LEU A 80 -17.40 31.56 9.29
N GLU A 81 -16.23 32.19 9.41
CA GLU A 81 -14.97 31.72 8.81
C GLU A 81 -14.50 30.47 9.57
N ALA A 82 -15.09 29.32 9.24
CA ALA A 82 -14.64 28.00 9.70
C ALA A 82 -14.59 27.01 8.53
N ASP A 83 -14.07 27.44 7.38
CA ASP A 83 -13.56 26.54 6.34
C ASP A 83 -12.09 26.23 6.68
N GLU A 84 -11.86 25.40 7.71
CA GLU A 84 -10.67 24.56 7.69
C GLU A 84 -11.00 23.42 6.73
N GLU A 85 -10.69 23.62 5.43
CA GLU A 85 -10.72 22.53 4.47
C GLU A 85 -9.95 21.33 5.05
N PRO A 86 -10.48 20.10 4.95
CA PRO A 86 -9.83 18.92 5.49
C PRO A 86 -8.41 18.92 4.95
N ARG A 87 -7.42 18.94 5.86
CA ARG A 87 -6.00 18.97 5.51
C ARG A 87 -5.76 17.88 4.48
N SER A 88 -5.65 18.31 3.23
CA SER A 88 -5.31 17.42 2.15
C SER A 88 -4.03 16.72 2.58
N LEU A 89 -4.02 15.39 2.58
CA LEU A 89 -2.81 14.57 2.73
C LEU A 89 -1.80 14.82 1.57
N GLN A 90 -2.05 15.84 0.76
CA GLN A 90 -1.34 16.17 -0.43
C GLN A 90 -0.66 17.52 -0.24
N ASP A 91 0.64 17.50 -0.46
CA ASP A 91 1.51 18.67 -0.61
C ASP A 91 2.34 19.10 0.61
N THR A 92 2.83 18.14 1.41
CA THR A 92 4.08 18.39 2.13
C THR A 92 5.24 18.18 1.14
N THR A 93 5.52 19.21 0.34
CA THR A 93 6.80 19.36 -0.38
C THR A 93 8.00 19.46 0.57
N GLU A 94 7.75 19.53 1.87
CA GLU A 94 8.77 19.49 2.90
C GLU A 94 9.35 18.08 3.03
N LEU A 95 10.64 17.96 2.70
CA LEU A 95 11.42 16.75 2.95
C LEU A 95 11.55 16.52 4.46
N PRO A 96 11.51 15.27 4.95
CA PRO A 96 11.73 15.01 6.38
C PRO A 96 13.15 15.40 6.79
N PRO A 97 13.37 15.68 8.09
CA PRO A 97 14.69 16.05 8.60
C PRO A 97 15.72 14.94 8.42
N GLY A 98 17.00 15.33 8.38
CA GLY A 98 18.12 14.39 8.36
C GLY A 98 18.69 14.12 6.96
N GLY A 99 19.43 13.02 6.84
CA GLY A 99 20.20 12.64 5.65
C GLY A 99 21.70 12.89 5.78
N THR A 100 22.45 12.42 4.77
CA THR A 100 23.90 12.58 4.67
C THR A 100 24.28 13.19 3.33
N SER A 101 25.55 13.61 3.22
CA SER A 101 26.12 13.92 1.91
C SER A 101 25.99 12.71 0.98
N ARG A 102 25.65 12.96 -0.28
CA ARG A 102 25.46 11.91 -1.29
C ARG A 102 26.78 11.14 -1.50
N ALA A 103 26.76 9.83 -1.26
CA ALA A 103 27.90 8.97 -1.55
C ALA A 103 28.16 8.91 -3.07
N ALA A 104 29.44 8.92 -3.47
CA ALA A 104 29.81 8.70 -4.86
C ALA A 104 29.52 7.25 -5.26
N ASP A 105 29.18 7.01 -6.53
CA ASP A 105 28.82 5.68 -7.02
C ASP A 105 29.90 4.62 -6.76
N ALA A 106 31.18 5.01 -6.84
CA ALA A 106 32.32 4.12 -6.60
C ALA A 106 32.50 3.74 -5.11
N ASP A 107 31.84 4.47 -4.20
CA ASP A 107 31.89 4.25 -2.76
C ASP A 107 30.63 3.52 -2.24
N LEU A 108 29.64 3.26 -3.11
CA LEU A 108 28.44 2.52 -2.72
C LEU A 108 28.76 1.04 -2.49
N PRO A 109 28.21 0.43 -1.42
CA PRO A 109 28.25 -1.01 -1.27
C PRO A 109 27.29 -1.65 -2.28
N GLY A 110 27.72 -2.70 -2.98
CA GLY A 110 26.89 -3.40 -3.97
C GLY A 110 26.95 -2.80 -5.38
N ASP A 111 26.06 -3.25 -6.25
CA ASP A 111 26.00 -2.85 -7.66
C ASP A 111 24.78 -1.95 -7.91
N LEU A 112 25.00 -0.80 -8.55
CA LEU A 112 23.92 0.02 -9.08
C LEU A 112 23.13 -0.81 -10.09
N THR A 113 21.87 -1.07 -9.76
CA THR A 113 21.00 -1.96 -10.55
C THR A 113 19.71 -1.22 -10.86
N PRO A 114 19.63 -0.56 -12.03
CA PRO A 114 18.46 0.24 -12.35
C PRO A 114 17.23 -0.64 -12.51
N MET A 115 16.20 -0.40 -11.69
CA MET A 115 14.90 -1.06 -11.70
C MET A 115 13.78 -0.01 -11.57
N TYR A 116 12.75 -0.30 -10.77
CA TYR A 116 11.51 0.46 -10.73
C TYR A 116 11.64 1.80 -10.01
N PHE A 117 12.50 1.90 -8.98
CA PHE A 117 12.69 3.12 -8.18
C PHE A 117 13.96 3.91 -8.58
N SER A 118 14.49 3.63 -9.78
CA SER A 118 15.71 4.26 -10.31
C SER A 118 15.47 5.56 -11.06
N GLU A 119 14.22 6.01 -11.14
CA GLU A 119 13.88 7.33 -11.67
C GLU A 119 13.55 8.29 -10.53
N PRO A 120 13.96 9.57 -10.61
CA PRO A 120 13.51 10.58 -9.66
C PRO A 120 11.98 10.74 -9.72
N GLY A 121 11.34 10.81 -8.56
CA GLY A 121 9.89 10.88 -8.48
C GLY A 121 9.37 10.59 -7.08
N LEU A 122 8.06 10.65 -6.89
CA LEU A 122 7.43 10.26 -5.63
C LEU A 122 7.16 8.75 -5.64
N ALA A 123 7.44 8.10 -4.51
CA ALA A 123 6.91 6.79 -4.17
C ALA A 123 6.01 6.91 -2.93
N ASP A 124 5.46 5.80 -2.47
CA ASP A 124 4.65 5.67 -1.26
C ASP A 124 5.30 4.67 -0.29
N VAL A 125 5.35 5.03 0.99
CA VAL A 125 5.65 4.09 2.07
C VAL A 125 4.46 3.16 2.26
N VAL A 126 4.74 1.86 2.17
CA VAL A 126 3.74 0.78 2.31
C VAL A 126 4.21 -0.27 3.31
N PHE A 127 3.26 -0.99 3.88
CA PHE A 127 3.52 -2.12 4.78
C PHE A 127 4.31 -1.77 6.06
N VAL A 128 4.16 -0.54 6.55
CA VAL A 128 4.69 -0.07 7.84
C VAL A 128 3.51 0.17 8.78
N GLU A 129 3.55 -0.40 9.98
CA GLU A 129 2.50 -0.24 11.00
C GLU A 129 2.33 1.23 11.40
N HIS A 130 1.10 1.65 11.68
CA HIS A 130 0.72 3.03 12.01
C HIS A 130 1.48 3.65 13.19
N ASP A 131 2.01 2.82 14.11
CA ASP A 131 2.78 3.23 15.28
C ASP A 131 4.29 2.95 15.16
N ASP A 132 4.76 2.62 13.95
CA ASP A 132 6.16 2.39 13.60
C ASP A 132 6.66 3.43 12.57
N VAL A 133 7.91 3.29 12.12
CA VAL A 133 8.55 4.15 11.12
C VAL A 133 9.39 3.35 10.14
N LEU A 134 9.51 3.84 8.90
CA LEU A 134 10.51 3.36 7.96
C LEU A 134 11.83 4.09 8.19
N HIS A 135 12.83 3.38 8.68
CA HIS A 135 14.17 3.93 8.85
C HIS A 135 14.86 4.19 7.51
N VAL A 136 15.43 5.39 7.38
CA VAL A 136 16.29 5.79 6.26
C VAL A 136 17.75 5.67 6.68
N ARG A 137 18.56 4.99 5.87
CA ARG A 137 19.94 4.59 6.18
C ARG A 137 20.97 5.44 5.44
N ALA A 138 22.15 5.65 6.01
CA ALA A 138 23.23 6.43 5.39
C ALA A 138 23.74 5.80 4.08
N LEU A 139 23.76 4.47 4.04
CA LEU A 139 24.14 3.64 2.91
C LEU A 139 23.15 2.47 2.78
N PRO A 140 23.13 1.74 1.65
CA PRO A 140 22.38 0.49 1.54
C PRO A 140 22.78 -0.51 2.63
N GLY A 141 21.83 -1.01 3.41
CA GLY A 141 22.06 -2.05 4.42
C GLY A 141 21.27 -1.84 5.71
N ALA A 142 20.79 -2.94 6.32
CA ALA A 142 19.99 -2.89 7.54
C ALA A 142 20.80 -2.48 8.79
N GLU A 143 22.11 -2.67 8.76
CA GLU A 143 23.05 -2.35 9.85
C GLU A 143 23.69 -0.96 9.71
N GLU A 144 23.39 -0.24 8.63
CA GLU A 144 23.91 1.11 8.39
C GLU A 144 23.27 2.13 9.33
N GLU A 145 23.95 3.27 9.52
CA GLU A 145 23.47 4.35 10.39
C GLU A 145 22.09 4.85 9.94
N ILE A 146 21.16 5.05 10.88
CA ILE A 146 19.86 5.67 10.62
C ILE A 146 20.06 7.18 10.57
N VAL A 147 19.69 7.79 9.45
CA VAL A 147 19.90 9.22 9.17
C VAL A 147 18.60 9.97 8.94
N GLY A 148 17.47 9.27 8.94
CA GLY A 148 16.14 9.84 8.85
C GLY A 148 15.08 8.76 9.04
N GLU A 149 13.82 9.18 9.09
CA GLU A 149 12.66 8.32 9.31
C GLU A 149 11.52 8.84 8.44
N TYR A 150 10.76 7.92 7.83
CA TYR A 150 9.47 8.23 7.23
C TYR A 150 8.36 7.62 8.07
N PRO A 151 7.30 8.37 8.39
CA PRO A 151 6.11 7.77 8.93
C PRO A 151 5.42 6.87 7.88
N PRO A 152 4.53 5.97 8.30
CA PRO A 152 3.66 5.23 7.40
C PRO A 152 2.89 6.15 6.45
N VAL A 153 2.59 5.66 5.24
CA VAL A 153 1.82 6.39 4.21
C VAL A 153 2.52 7.67 3.71
N TRP A 154 3.76 7.94 4.15
CA TRP A 154 4.54 9.05 3.63
C TRP A 154 4.91 8.84 2.16
N ARG A 155 5.15 9.93 1.44
CA ARG A 155 5.61 9.88 0.05
C ARG A 155 7.06 10.35 -0.10
N PRO A 156 8.06 9.45 -0.07
CA PRO A 156 9.45 9.82 -0.23
C PRO A 156 9.73 10.32 -1.65
N MET A 157 10.62 11.30 -1.77
CA MET A 157 11.19 11.72 -3.04
C MET A 157 12.38 10.83 -3.37
N LEU A 158 12.29 10.06 -4.44
CA LEU A 158 13.37 9.24 -4.98
C LEU A 158 14.41 10.13 -5.67
N SER A 159 15.70 9.80 -5.49
CA SER A 159 16.79 10.51 -6.15
C SER A 159 17.27 9.86 -7.46
N GLY A 160 16.68 8.70 -7.80
CA GLY A 160 16.98 7.93 -9.02
C GLY A 160 18.20 7.01 -8.94
N ARG A 161 18.49 6.40 -7.77
CA ARG A 161 19.48 5.33 -7.66
C ARG A 161 18.91 4.12 -6.91
N GLU A 162 19.16 2.94 -7.45
CA GLU A 162 18.89 1.67 -6.78
C GLU A 162 20.14 0.78 -6.74
N VAL A 163 20.25 0.01 -5.67
CA VAL A 163 21.37 -0.89 -5.41
C VAL A 163 20.85 -2.22 -4.89
N ILE A 164 21.47 -3.31 -5.34
CA ILE A 164 21.37 -4.61 -4.67
C ILE A 164 22.55 -4.75 -3.71
N PHE A 165 22.26 -4.93 -2.42
CA PHE A 165 23.28 -5.15 -1.40
C PHE A 165 22.77 -6.10 -0.30
N ASP A 166 23.62 -7.07 0.07
CA ASP A 166 23.35 -8.09 1.09
C ASP A 166 22.01 -8.84 0.90
N GLY A 167 21.67 -9.13 -0.36
CA GLY A 167 20.42 -9.82 -0.72
C GLY A 167 19.16 -8.95 -0.67
N GLY A 168 19.26 -7.67 -0.32
CA GLY A 168 18.18 -6.70 -0.34
C GLY A 168 18.31 -5.69 -1.48
N TRP A 169 17.17 -5.13 -1.87
CA TRP A 169 17.08 -4.01 -2.81
C TRP A 169 16.90 -2.70 -2.04
N TRP A 170 17.65 -1.68 -2.42
CA TRP A 170 17.68 -0.38 -1.75
C TRP A 170 17.50 0.74 -2.75
N ALA A 171 16.63 1.70 -2.44
CA ALA A 171 16.44 2.92 -3.22
C ALA A 171 16.96 4.13 -2.45
N GLU A 172 17.61 5.05 -3.17
CA GLU A 172 18.05 6.32 -2.61
C GLU A 172 16.91 7.35 -2.62
N VAL A 173 16.77 8.04 -1.50
CA VAL A 173 15.72 9.03 -1.24
C VAL A 173 16.33 10.36 -0.81
N GLU A 174 15.58 11.45 -1.01
CA GLU A 174 15.94 12.79 -0.58
C GLU A 174 15.37 13.10 0.82
N LEU A 175 16.18 13.79 1.62
CA LEU A 175 15.83 14.34 2.94
C LEU A 175 16.25 15.81 3.01
N ALA A 176 15.80 16.54 4.03
CA ALA A 176 16.05 17.97 4.18
C ALA A 176 17.55 18.33 4.23
N ASP A 177 18.38 17.48 4.82
CA ASP A 177 19.82 17.70 4.99
C ASP A 177 20.70 16.81 4.07
N GLY A 178 20.10 16.12 3.08
CA GLY A 178 20.84 15.33 2.10
C GLY A 178 20.09 14.12 1.57
N TYR A 179 20.74 12.95 1.62
CA TYR A 179 20.25 11.70 1.04
C TYR A 179 20.32 10.56 2.05
N GLY A 180 19.59 9.48 1.74
CA GLY A 180 19.69 8.21 2.44
C GLY A 180 19.06 7.09 1.64
N TRP A 181 18.97 5.90 2.22
CA TRP A 181 18.58 4.67 1.55
C TRP A 181 17.49 3.95 2.33
N VAL A 182 16.48 3.45 1.63
CA VAL A 182 15.39 2.66 2.19
C VAL A 182 15.26 1.33 1.48
N GLY A 183 14.77 0.31 2.19
CA GLY A 183 14.51 -1.00 1.59
C GLY A 183 13.32 -0.92 0.63
N VAL A 184 13.50 -1.37 -0.60
CA VAL A 184 12.48 -1.32 -1.67
C VAL A 184 11.22 -2.12 -1.31
N SER A 185 11.31 -3.11 -0.42
CA SER A 185 10.15 -3.87 0.08
C SER A 185 9.09 -3.04 0.82
N TYR A 186 9.41 -1.80 1.17
CA TYR A 186 8.52 -0.84 1.83
C TYR A 186 8.14 0.34 0.94
N LEU A 187 8.46 0.26 -0.36
CA LEU A 187 8.12 1.26 -1.36
C LEU A 187 7.17 0.67 -2.40
N ALA A 188 6.26 1.49 -2.87
CA ALA A 188 5.41 1.22 -4.01
C ALA A 188 4.97 2.53 -4.66
N TYR A 189 4.21 2.43 -5.74
CA TYR A 189 3.45 3.55 -6.30
C TYR A 189 1.96 3.29 -6.06
N VAL A 190 1.28 4.21 -5.40
CA VAL A 190 -0.16 4.10 -5.12
C VAL A 190 -0.89 5.19 -5.90
N PRO A 191 -1.80 4.84 -6.83
CA PRO A 191 -2.52 5.84 -7.61
C PRO A 191 -3.45 6.66 -6.71
N GLN A 192 -3.71 7.90 -7.08
CA GLN A 192 -4.60 8.76 -6.28
C GLN A 192 -6.06 8.34 -6.37
N ALA A 193 -6.47 7.77 -7.50
CA ALA A 193 -7.82 7.26 -7.69
C ALA A 193 -8.06 6.03 -6.81
N ALA A 194 -9.14 6.06 -6.04
CA ALA A 194 -9.61 4.94 -5.25
C ALA A 194 -10.98 4.48 -5.75
N GLU A 195 -11.19 3.16 -5.83
CA GLU A 195 -12.46 2.56 -6.22
C GLU A 195 -13.30 2.27 -4.97
N GLY A 196 -14.55 2.72 -4.95
CA GLY A 196 -15.45 2.49 -3.81
C GLY A 196 -16.00 1.06 -3.81
N ASN A 197 -15.71 0.29 -2.76
CA ASN A 197 -16.01 -1.14 -2.63
C ASN A 197 -16.73 -1.49 -1.33
N THR A 198 -17.46 -0.55 -0.72
CA THR A 198 -18.15 -0.75 0.57
C THR A 198 -19.09 -1.96 0.59
N GLU A 199 -19.79 -2.24 -0.52
CA GLU A 199 -20.74 -3.37 -0.65
C GLU A 199 -20.07 -4.73 -0.38
N ASP A 200 -18.79 -4.89 -0.73
CA ASP A 200 -18.02 -6.14 -0.56
C ASP A 200 -17.74 -6.48 0.90
N TYR A 201 -17.94 -5.51 1.80
CA TYR A 201 -17.71 -5.61 3.25
C TYR A 201 -19.00 -5.46 4.07
N SER A 202 -20.17 -5.51 3.42
CA SER A 202 -21.49 -5.35 4.07
C SER A 202 -21.84 -6.43 5.10
N ASP A 203 -21.15 -7.56 5.08
CA ASP A 203 -21.30 -8.68 6.02
C ASP A 203 -20.23 -8.69 7.13
N VAL A 204 -19.31 -7.71 7.17
CA VAL A 204 -18.44 -7.51 8.33
C VAL A 204 -19.32 -7.13 9.53
N PRO A 205 -19.39 -7.95 10.59
CA PRO A 205 -20.27 -7.68 11.71
C PRO A 205 -19.79 -6.45 12.50
N PRO A 206 -20.71 -5.66 13.10
CA PRO A 206 -20.33 -4.58 14.00
C PRO A 206 -19.45 -5.05 15.17
N ALA A 207 -18.60 -4.15 15.68
CA ALA A 207 -17.66 -4.46 16.76
C ALA A 207 -17.64 -3.39 17.85
N GLU A 208 -17.35 -3.78 19.09
CA GLU A 208 -17.22 -2.82 20.21
C GLU A 208 -15.97 -1.92 20.06
N ASN A 209 -14.92 -2.41 19.40
CA ASN A 209 -13.69 -1.67 19.12
C ASN A 209 -13.59 -1.39 17.61
N PRO A 210 -13.46 -0.13 17.16
CA PRO A 210 -13.32 0.16 15.74
C PRO A 210 -12.05 -0.44 15.12
N ASP A 211 -10.97 -0.64 15.90
CA ASP A 211 -9.73 -1.23 15.37
C ASP A 211 -9.98 -2.68 14.91
N ALA A 212 -10.86 -3.42 15.61
CA ALA A 212 -11.23 -4.78 15.24
C ALA A 212 -11.96 -4.86 13.89
N LEU A 213 -12.62 -3.79 13.43
CA LEU A 213 -13.21 -3.72 12.09
C LEU A 213 -12.12 -3.60 11.02
N ALA A 214 -11.09 -2.78 11.25
CA ALA A 214 -9.95 -2.67 10.34
C ALA A 214 -9.20 -4.00 10.21
N GLU A 215 -8.98 -4.70 11.33
CA GLU A 215 -8.41 -6.05 11.32
C GLU A 215 -9.30 -7.04 10.54
N SER A 216 -10.63 -7.00 10.77
CA SER A 216 -11.58 -7.89 10.10
C SER A 216 -11.63 -7.65 8.59
N VAL A 217 -11.60 -6.39 8.17
CA VAL A 217 -11.50 -5.98 6.75
C VAL A 217 -10.20 -6.51 6.15
N GLY A 218 -9.04 -6.28 6.79
CA GLY A 218 -7.75 -6.77 6.32
C GLY A 218 -7.68 -8.29 6.19
N VAL A 219 -8.18 -9.04 7.19
CA VAL A 219 -8.27 -10.51 7.14
C VAL A 219 -9.17 -10.97 6.00
N ARG A 220 -10.34 -10.37 5.84
CA ARG A 220 -11.29 -10.73 4.77
C ARG A 220 -10.70 -10.51 3.39
N THR A 221 -10.04 -9.36 3.16
CA THR A 221 -9.36 -9.08 1.89
C THR A 221 -8.28 -10.13 1.62
N LEU A 222 -7.53 -10.54 2.65
CA LEU A 222 -6.54 -11.59 2.54
C LEU A 222 -7.15 -12.96 2.19
N GLU A 223 -8.27 -13.31 2.81
CA GLU A 223 -8.99 -14.57 2.56
C GLU A 223 -9.55 -14.65 1.14
N ALA A 224 -9.99 -13.52 0.56
CA ALA A 224 -10.41 -13.44 -0.83
C ALA A 224 -9.27 -13.82 -1.80
N TYR A 225 -8.01 -13.73 -1.36
CA TYR A 225 -6.83 -14.12 -2.13
C TYR A 225 -6.32 -15.53 -1.83
N ALA A 226 -6.92 -16.26 -0.90
CA ALA A 226 -6.48 -17.60 -0.53
C ALA A 226 -6.54 -18.62 -1.68
N GLU A 227 -7.32 -18.33 -2.73
CA GLU A 227 -7.41 -19.16 -3.94
C GLU A 227 -6.12 -19.16 -4.78
N ASN A 228 -5.27 -18.13 -4.63
CA ASN A 228 -3.97 -18.00 -5.29
C ASN A 228 -2.89 -17.65 -4.26
N PRO A 229 -2.40 -18.65 -3.50
CA PRO A 229 -1.55 -18.39 -2.35
C PRO A 229 -0.21 -17.79 -2.77
N LEU A 230 0.05 -16.57 -2.30
CA LEU A 230 1.38 -15.97 -2.29
C LEU A 230 2.27 -16.66 -1.24
N PRO A 231 3.61 -16.52 -1.36
CA PRO A 231 4.51 -17.08 -0.37
C PRO A 231 4.23 -16.61 1.06
N GLU A 232 3.76 -15.37 1.30
CA GLU A 232 3.54 -14.84 2.66
C GLU A 232 2.46 -13.72 2.69
N PRO A 233 1.17 -14.04 2.51
CA PRO A 233 0.10 -13.04 2.56
C PRO A 233 0.02 -12.41 3.96
N ARG A 234 0.03 -11.07 4.01
CA ARG A 234 -0.12 -10.26 5.23
C ARG A 234 -0.96 -9.01 4.98
N TRP A 235 -1.44 -8.43 6.07
CA TRP A 235 -2.02 -7.08 6.09
C TRP A 235 -1.41 -6.28 7.25
N THR A 236 -1.48 -4.96 7.19
CA THR A 236 -1.05 -4.03 8.24
C THR A 236 -1.99 -2.83 8.32
N ILE A 237 -2.18 -2.27 9.51
CA ILE A 237 -2.85 -0.97 9.67
C ILE A 237 -1.76 0.09 9.54
N ALA A 238 -1.68 0.75 8.40
CA ALA A 238 -0.66 1.76 8.12
C ALA A 238 -1.06 3.17 8.59
N GLY A 239 -2.35 3.44 8.83
CA GLY A 239 -2.78 4.76 9.28
C GLY A 239 -4.08 4.74 10.07
N ILE A 240 -4.20 5.65 11.03
CA ILE A 240 -5.42 5.89 11.81
C ILE A 240 -5.60 7.40 11.96
N TRP A 241 -6.75 7.93 11.59
CA TRP A 241 -7.12 9.33 11.89
C TRP A 241 -8.61 9.47 12.20
N ALA A 242 -8.95 10.47 13.02
CA ALA A 242 -10.34 10.85 13.24
C ALA A 242 -10.78 11.74 12.06
N THR A 243 -11.94 11.43 11.47
CA THR A 243 -12.50 12.22 10.36
C THR A 243 -13.15 13.50 10.87
N ASP A 244 -13.65 13.49 12.10
CA ASP A 244 -14.24 14.63 12.77
C ASP A 244 -13.65 14.78 14.18
N HIS A 245 -13.04 15.94 14.44
CA HIS A 245 -12.46 16.28 15.74
C HIS A 245 -13.52 16.51 16.83
N GLU A 246 -14.77 16.79 16.46
CA GLU A 246 -15.83 17.18 17.39
C GLU A 246 -16.75 16.02 17.76
N SER A 247 -17.16 15.18 16.80
CA SER A 247 -18.15 14.12 17.08
C SER A 247 -17.56 12.86 17.68
N HIS A 248 -16.28 12.51 17.46
CA HIS A 248 -15.71 11.19 17.79
C HIS A 248 -16.51 9.98 17.27
N ASP A 249 -17.56 10.19 16.48
CA ASP A 249 -18.49 9.16 16.01
C ASP A 249 -17.99 8.50 14.72
N THR A 250 -16.87 8.96 14.17
CA THR A 250 -16.25 8.41 12.95
C THR A 250 -14.74 8.26 13.12
N ARG A 251 -14.21 7.22 12.47
CA ARG A 251 -12.76 6.97 12.40
C ARG A 251 -12.40 6.43 11.02
N SER A 252 -11.25 6.86 10.51
CA SER A 252 -10.69 6.38 9.26
C SER A 252 -9.40 5.61 9.49
N TYR A 253 -9.19 4.59 8.66
CA TYR A 253 -8.03 3.70 8.67
C TYR A 253 -7.44 3.58 7.26
N ILE A 254 -6.12 3.42 7.19
CA ILE A 254 -5.43 2.87 6.03
C ILE A 254 -4.96 1.47 6.36
N VAL A 255 -5.36 0.51 5.56
CA VAL A 255 -4.95 -0.89 5.68
C VAL A 255 -4.23 -1.29 4.41
N ASP A 256 -2.94 -1.62 4.51
CA ASP A 256 -2.20 -2.19 3.38
C ASP A 256 -2.29 -3.70 3.44
N VAL A 257 -2.73 -4.32 2.35
CA VAL A 257 -2.89 -5.78 2.21
C VAL A 257 -2.01 -6.24 1.07
N THR A 258 -1.09 -7.18 1.31
CA THR A 258 -0.37 -7.83 0.22
C THR A 258 -1.34 -8.75 -0.53
N GLY A 259 -1.41 -8.63 -1.84
CA GLY A 259 -2.35 -9.36 -2.68
C GLY A 259 -1.64 -10.11 -3.81
N PRO A 260 -2.31 -11.08 -4.47
CA PRO A 260 -1.78 -11.99 -5.48
C PRO A 260 -1.60 -11.28 -6.81
N GLY A 261 -1.03 -10.09 -6.76
CA GLY A 261 -0.67 -9.45 -7.98
C GLY A 261 0.34 -10.30 -8.71
N ASP A 262 0.27 -10.16 -10.02
CA ASP A 262 1.42 -10.40 -10.86
C ASP A 262 2.62 -9.57 -10.37
N ASP A 263 3.70 -9.65 -11.10
CA ASP A 263 4.91 -8.90 -10.79
C ASP A 263 4.73 -7.37 -10.92
N SER A 264 3.54 -6.88 -11.29
CA SER A 264 3.14 -5.47 -11.39
C SER A 264 2.37 -4.97 -10.15
N VAL A 265 1.50 -5.79 -9.56
CA VAL A 265 0.69 -5.44 -8.38
C VAL A 265 1.26 -6.08 -7.10
N GLY A 266 1.62 -5.28 -6.11
CA GLY A 266 2.10 -5.73 -4.80
C GLY A 266 0.99 -5.99 -3.79
N GLY A 267 -0.23 -5.52 -4.07
CA GLY A 267 -1.37 -5.64 -3.18
C GLY A 267 -2.36 -4.50 -3.34
N GLN A 268 -3.06 -4.18 -2.27
CA GLN A 268 -4.06 -3.11 -2.21
C GLN A 268 -3.93 -2.31 -0.92
N ARG A 269 -4.15 -1.01 -1.04
CA ARG A 269 -4.37 -0.08 0.06
C ARG A 269 -5.86 0.17 0.20
N LEU A 270 -6.41 -0.14 1.37
CA LEU A 270 -7.81 0.08 1.71
C LEU A 270 -7.93 1.35 2.54
N ASN A 271 -8.79 2.27 2.13
CA ASN A 271 -9.21 3.41 2.93
C ASN A 271 -10.56 3.08 3.54
N LEU A 272 -10.57 2.81 4.84
CA LEU A 272 -11.74 2.36 5.58
C LEU A 272 -12.27 3.50 6.44
N THR A 273 -13.57 3.73 6.41
CA THR A 273 -14.28 4.59 7.35
C THR A 273 -15.26 3.74 8.16
N VAL A 274 -15.22 3.93 9.48
CA VAL A 274 -16.14 3.29 10.43
C VAL A 274 -16.87 4.36 11.23
N ALA A 275 -18.09 4.05 11.66
CA ALA A 275 -18.89 4.96 12.48
C ALA A 275 -19.45 4.25 13.72
N ASP A 276 -19.60 5.00 14.81
CA ASP A 276 -20.30 4.54 16.02
C ASP A 276 -21.82 4.68 15.82
N GLU A 277 -22.53 3.55 15.91
CA GLU A 277 -23.99 3.49 15.77
C GLU A 277 -24.70 3.42 17.14
N GLY A 278 -23.97 3.61 18.24
CA GLY A 278 -24.47 3.59 19.62
C GLY A 278 -24.58 2.19 20.23
N GLU A 279 -24.65 1.13 19.42
CA GLU A 279 -24.57 -0.27 19.83
C GLU A 279 -23.19 -0.90 19.54
N GLY A 280 -22.30 -0.14 18.89
CA GLY A 280 -20.98 -0.56 18.44
C GLY A 280 -20.59 0.20 17.18
N TRP A 281 -19.42 -0.14 16.64
CA TRP A 281 -18.89 0.44 15.41
C TRP A 281 -19.28 -0.43 14.21
N SER A 282 -19.56 0.22 13.08
CA SER A 282 -19.84 -0.43 11.79
C SER A 282 -18.95 0.13 10.67
N VAL A 283 -18.74 -0.67 9.62
CA VAL A 283 -18.06 -0.21 8.40
C VAL A 283 -19.05 0.61 7.58
N THR A 284 -18.72 1.88 7.31
CA THR A 284 -19.59 2.81 6.56
C THR A 284 -19.02 3.20 5.20
N GLY A 285 -17.72 3.00 4.98
CA GLY A 285 -17.08 3.24 3.70
C GLY A 285 -15.82 2.41 3.53
N VAL A 286 -15.64 1.82 2.36
CA VAL A 286 -14.36 1.22 1.94
C VAL A 286 -14.05 1.69 0.53
N SER A 287 -12.84 2.18 0.31
CA SER A 287 -12.29 2.34 -1.03
C SER A 287 -10.93 1.68 -1.15
N THR A 288 -10.55 1.27 -2.35
CA THR A 288 -9.34 0.51 -2.60
C THR A 288 -8.46 1.17 -3.65
N GLN A 289 -7.16 1.15 -3.45
CA GLN A 289 -6.13 1.59 -4.38
C GLN A 289 -5.16 0.44 -4.61
N PRO A 290 -4.78 0.10 -5.84
CA PRO A 290 -3.74 -0.90 -6.05
C PRO A 290 -2.38 -0.39 -5.54
N ILE A 291 -1.57 -1.29 -5.00
CA ILE A 291 -0.18 -1.02 -4.65
C ILE A 291 0.67 -1.50 -5.81
N CYS A 292 1.22 -0.59 -6.63
CA CYS A 292 1.96 -0.93 -7.85
C CYS A 292 3.47 -1.01 -7.56
N LEU A 293 4.11 -2.14 -7.89
CA LEU A 293 5.53 -2.36 -7.61
C LEU A 293 6.47 -1.80 -8.68
N ARG A 294 5.94 -1.53 -9.88
CA ARG A 294 6.72 -1.21 -11.09
C ARG A 294 6.54 0.19 -11.63
N GLY A 295 5.72 1.00 -10.97
CA GLY A 295 5.31 2.30 -11.46
C GLY A 295 3.83 2.36 -11.83
N LEU A 296 3.43 3.54 -12.29
CA LEU A 296 2.10 3.87 -12.77
C LEU A 296 2.18 4.28 -14.25
N SER A 297 1.18 3.87 -15.03
CA SER A 297 0.96 4.42 -16.37
C SER A 297 0.41 5.84 -16.29
N GLU A 298 0.26 6.50 -17.45
CA GLU A 298 -0.39 7.82 -17.54
C GLU A 298 -1.87 7.80 -17.10
N ASP A 299 -2.49 6.62 -17.10
CA ASP A 299 -3.88 6.40 -16.69
C ASP A 299 -3.98 5.85 -15.24
N ASP A 300 -2.92 6.00 -14.44
CA ASP A 300 -2.85 5.53 -13.03
C ASP A 300 -3.01 4.00 -12.87
N LEU A 301 -2.65 3.22 -13.90
CA LEU A 301 -2.65 1.74 -13.84
C LEU A 301 -1.26 1.21 -13.47
N CYS A 302 -1.20 0.10 -12.73
CA CYS A 302 0.08 -0.56 -12.45
C CYS A 302 0.74 -1.06 -13.76
N LEU A 303 2.06 -0.82 -13.89
CA LEU A 303 2.88 -1.22 -15.05
C LEU A 303 3.47 -2.62 -14.96
#